data_AF-A0A5T1RSN0-F1
#
_entry.id   AF-A0A5T1RSN0-F1
#
_cell.length_a   1.000
_cell.length_b   1.000
_cell.length_c   1.000
_cell.angle_alpha   90.00
_cell.angle_beta   90.00
_cell.angle_gamma   90.00
#
_symmetry.space_group_name_H-M   'P 1'
#
loop_
_entity.id
_entity.type
_entity.pdbx_description
1 polymer ?
#
loop_
_entity_poly.entity_id
_entity_poly.type
_entity_poly.pdbx_seq_one_letter_code
_entity_poly.pdbx_strand_id
1 'polypeptide(L)'
;MGIQWNDKFSIGANQNQSIDLIGIELQNRLNSLGLGGYHNSNSILNFTIKHFQNKNICFIPEKKYYLEYYNFFKCHNEWVRKEFFPHKERLFPKKDMSTYKENYELREMKPEYWDKIAEFIADIIKIKNENILSLNQTLEIKNQELSNQTNQIHNLNETLNFQNNYGKA
;
A
#
# COMPACT_ATOMS: atom_id res chain seq x y z
N MET A 1 10.17 8.08 38.62
CA MET A 1 9.66 8.87 37.48
C MET A 1 8.21 9.24 37.79
N GLY A 2 7.95 10.48 38.21
CA GLY A 2 6.67 10.96 38.74
C GLY A 2 5.62 11.32 37.67
N ILE A 3 5.44 10.46 36.66
CA ILE A 3 4.37 10.64 35.68
C ILE A 3 3.12 10.00 36.27
N GLN A 4 2.09 10.80 36.58
CA GLN A 4 0.78 10.29 36.94
C GLN A 4 0.17 9.58 35.73
N TRP A 5 -0.19 8.31 35.88
CA TRP A 5 -0.88 7.55 34.84
C TRP A 5 -2.23 8.21 34.57
N ASN A 6 -2.46 8.62 33.31
CA ASN A 6 -3.75 9.12 32.88
C ASN A 6 -4.70 7.93 32.67
N ASP A 7 -5.72 7.81 33.54
CA ASP A 7 -6.74 6.75 33.45
C ASP A 7 -7.64 6.85 32.19
N LYS A 8 -7.58 7.98 31.47
CA LYS A 8 -8.27 8.21 30.21
C LYS A 8 -7.40 7.70 29.07
N PHE A 9 -7.68 6.48 28.63
CA PHE A 9 -7.16 5.96 27.37
C PHE A 9 -7.71 6.83 26.22
N SER A 10 -6.95 7.83 25.79
CA SER A 10 -7.33 8.66 24.65
C SER A 10 -7.05 7.89 23.36
N ILE A 11 -8.11 7.30 22.80
CA ILE A 11 -8.08 6.65 21.49
C ILE A 11 -7.83 7.76 20.46
N GLY A 12 -6.69 7.73 19.77
CA GLY A 12 -6.37 8.70 18.73
C GLY A 12 -7.37 8.65 17.57
N ALA A 13 -7.62 9.80 16.93
CA ALA A 13 -8.61 9.94 15.85
C ALA A 13 -8.36 9.01 14.63
N ASN A 14 -7.13 8.53 14.47
CA ASN A 14 -6.69 7.66 13.38
C ASN A 14 -6.60 6.17 13.77
N GLN A 15 -7.13 5.76 14.93
CA GLN A 15 -7.15 4.33 15.26
C GLN A 15 -8.19 3.58 14.40
N ASN A 16 -7.80 2.38 13.95
CA ASN A 16 -8.60 1.48 13.11
C ASN A 16 -8.95 2.02 11.71
N GLN A 17 -8.01 2.70 11.05
CA GLN A 17 -8.05 2.82 9.59
C GLN A 17 -7.77 1.45 8.97
N SER A 18 -8.81 0.63 8.88
CA SER A 18 -8.79 -0.57 8.03
C SER A 18 -9.18 -0.16 6.62
N ILE A 19 -8.61 -0.87 5.65
CA ILE A 19 -9.18 -0.91 4.30
C ILE A 19 -10.65 -1.36 4.44
N ASP A 20 -11.55 -0.70 3.73
CA ASP A 20 -12.95 -1.09 3.67
C ASP A 20 -13.15 -2.39 2.85
N LEU A 21 -14.37 -2.93 2.89
CA LEU A 21 -14.68 -4.19 2.20
C LEU A 21 -14.37 -4.15 0.70
N ILE A 22 -14.63 -3.02 0.03
CA ILE A 22 -14.37 -2.87 -1.39
C ILE A 22 -12.87 -2.91 -1.64
N GLY A 23 -12.10 -2.18 -0.84
CA GLY A 23 -10.65 -2.21 -0.94
C GLY A 23 -10.06 -3.58 -0.63
N ILE A 24 -10.59 -4.32 0.35
CA ILE A 24 -10.16 -5.70 0.65
C ILE A 24 -10.42 -6.60 -0.55
N GLU A 25 -11.63 -6.55 -1.09
CA GLU A 25 -12.06 -7.40 -2.21
C GLU A 25 -11.22 -7.14 -3.46
N LEU A 26 -11.02 -5.87 -3.79
CA LEU A 26 -10.17 -5.45 -4.90
C LEU A 26 -8.70 -5.84 -4.65
N GLN A 27 -8.16 -5.57 -3.46
CA GLN A 27 -6.77 -5.87 -3.14
C GLN A 27 -6.46 -7.36 -3.21
N ASN A 28 -7.40 -8.22 -2.81
CA ASN A 28 -7.22 -9.67 -2.89
C ASN A 28 -6.96 -10.12 -4.34
N ARG A 29 -7.68 -9.57 -5.31
CA ARG A 29 -7.49 -9.89 -6.73
C ARG A 29 -6.22 -9.32 -7.29
N LEU A 30 -5.91 -8.08 -6.92
CA LEU A 30 -4.65 -7.43 -7.29
C LEU A 30 -3.45 -8.20 -6.72
N ASN A 31 -3.55 -8.75 -5.51
CA ASN A 31 -2.53 -9.62 -4.93
C ASN A 31 -2.34 -10.88 -5.80
N SER A 32 -3.42 -11.52 -6.24
CA SER A 32 -3.38 -12.69 -7.14
C SER A 32 -2.75 -12.37 -8.50
N LEU A 33 -2.86 -11.13 -8.97
CA LEU A 33 -2.22 -10.63 -10.19
C LEU A 33 -0.77 -10.16 -9.98
N GLY A 34 -0.21 -10.31 -8.78
CA GLY A 34 1.15 -9.87 -8.48
C GLY A 34 1.29 -8.35 -8.39
N LEU A 35 0.21 -7.62 -8.09
CA LEU A 35 0.15 -6.16 -7.89
C LEU A 35 -0.02 -5.80 -6.40
N GLY A 36 0.25 -6.76 -5.52
CA GLY A 36 0.19 -6.63 -4.07
C GLY A 36 1.55 -6.60 -3.37
N GLY A 37 1.53 -6.28 -2.08
CA GLY A 37 2.67 -6.42 -1.16
C GLY A 37 3.53 -5.16 -1.02
N TYR A 38 4.06 -4.91 0.18
CA TYR A 38 4.83 -3.69 0.48
C TYR A 38 6.17 -3.58 -0.26
N HIS A 39 6.76 -4.71 -0.67
CA HIS A 39 8.08 -4.76 -1.32
C HIS A 39 8.02 -4.92 -2.84
N ASN A 40 6.82 -4.89 -3.42
CA ASN A 40 6.63 -5.01 -4.85
C ASN A 40 6.62 -3.62 -5.50
N SER A 41 7.50 -3.38 -6.46
CA SER A 41 7.62 -2.10 -7.17
C SER A 41 6.37 -1.74 -7.98
N ASN A 42 5.59 -2.74 -8.38
CA ASN A 42 4.30 -2.57 -9.06
C ASN A 42 3.12 -2.60 -8.09
N SER A 43 3.38 -2.66 -6.78
CA SER A 43 2.33 -2.73 -5.78
C SER A 43 1.47 -1.48 -5.80
N ILE A 44 0.16 -1.71 -5.81
CA ILE A 44 -0.82 -0.64 -5.62
C ILE A 44 -1.46 -0.69 -4.23
N LEU A 45 -0.87 -1.44 -3.29
CA LEU A 45 -1.35 -1.53 -1.92
C LEU A 45 -1.50 -0.15 -1.27
N ASN A 46 -0.52 0.74 -1.43
CA ASN A 46 -0.60 2.09 -0.89
C ASN A 46 -1.73 2.92 -1.51
N PHE A 47 -2.01 2.70 -2.80
CA PHE A 47 -3.16 3.33 -3.46
C PHE A 47 -4.45 2.81 -2.85
N THR A 48 -4.59 1.49 -2.69
CA THR A 48 -5.80 0.91 -2.11
C THR A 48 -6.01 1.39 -0.66
N ILE A 49 -4.95 1.37 0.16
CA ILE A 49 -5.01 1.86 1.55
C ILE A 49 -5.42 3.33 1.60
N LYS A 50 -4.96 4.16 0.67
CA LYS A 50 -5.26 5.60 0.67
C LYS A 50 -6.71 5.90 0.27
N HIS A 51 -7.29 5.10 -0.62
CA HIS A 51 -8.56 5.43 -1.27
C HIS A 51 -9.76 4.63 -0.77
N PHE A 52 -9.54 3.46 -0.16
CA PHE A 52 -10.61 2.59 0.33
C PHE A 52 -10.63 2.55 1.85
N GLN A 53 -10.95 3.68 2.47
CA GLN A 53 -11.10 3.84 3.92
C GLN A 53 -12.44 4.46 4.26
N ASN A 54 -13.53 3.77 3.95
CA ASN A 54 -14.87 4.20 4.35
C ASN A 54 -15.33 3.51 5.64
N LYS A 55 -15.53 4.31 6.70
CA LYS A 55 -15.95 3.83 8.03
C LYS A 55 -17.30 3.09 8.03
N ASN A 56 -18.18 3.38 7.08
CA ASN A 56 -19.51 2.76 7.01
C ASN A 56 -19.48 1.34 6.44
N ILE A 57 -18.39 0.98 5.76
CA ILE A 57 -18.19 -0.33 5.12
C ILE A 57 -16.88 -0.99 5.56
N CYS A 58 -16.39 -0.66 6.76
CA CYS A 58 -15.26 -1.37 7.35
C CYS A 58 -15.62 -2.84 7.57
N PHE A 59 -14.63 -3.72 7.39
CA PHE A 59 -14.78 -5.15 7.62
C PHE A 59 -15.18 -5.47 9.07
N ILE A 60 -16.22 -6.28 9.20
CA ILE A 60 -16.71 -6.87 10.44
C ILE A 60 -16.62 -8.39 10.27
N PRO A 61 -15.79 -9.09 11.07
CA PRO A 61 -15.59 -10.52 10.92
C PRO A 61 -16.88 -11.30 11.22
N GLU A 62 -16.92 -12.58 10.85
CA GLU A 62 -17.99 -13.48 11.30
C GLU A 62 -18.07 -13.49 12.84
N LYS A 63 -19.29 -13.61 13.35
CA LYS A 63 -19.59 -13.60 14.78
C LYS A 63 -18.82 -14.69 15.54
N LYS A 64 -18.62 -15.86 14.92
CA LYS A 64 -17.87 -16.97 15.53
C LYS A 64 -16.44 -16.57 15.86
N TYR A 65 -15.73 -15.94 14.92
CA TYR A 65 -14.34 -15.52 15.10
C TYR A 65 -14.21 -14.38 16.10
N TYR A 66 -15.18 -13.45 16.12
CA TYR A 66 -15.23 -12.43 17.17
C TYR A 66 -15.31 -13.07 18.56
N LEU A 67 -16.20 -14.06 18.74
CA LEU A 67 -16.39 -14.73 20.02
C LEU A 67 -15.17 -15.55 20.44
N GLU A 68 -14.55 -16.28 19.52
CA GLU A 68 -13.30 -17.00 19.77
C GLU A 68 -12.19 -16.06 20.23
N TYR A 69 -11.97 -14.96 19.51
CA TYR A 69 -10.98 -13.94 19.88
C TYR A 69 -11.28 -13.34 21.25
N TYR A 70 -12.52 -12.93 21.49
CA TYR A 70 -12.94 -12.35 22.76
C TYR A 70 -12.72 -13.33 23.93
N ASN A 71 -13.08 -14.60 23.75
CA ASN A 71 -12.93 -15.62 24.78
C ASN A 71 -11.46 -15.95 25.06
N PHE A 72 -10.62 -16.03 24.02
CA PHE A 72 -9.19 -16.26 24.15
C PHE A 72 -8.50 -15.21 25.06
N PHE A 73 -8.82 -13.93 24.85
CA PHE A 73 -8.24 -12.85 25.64
C PHE A 73 -8.96 -12.56 26.97
N LYS A 74 -10.10 -13.22 27.25
CA LYS A 74 -10.92 -12.93 28.42
C LYS A 74 -10.15 -13.04 29.74
N CYS A 75 -9.43 -14.14 29.95
CA CYS A 75 -8.67 -14.37 31.19
C CYS A 75 -7.50 -13.39 31.32
N HIS A 76 -6.78 -13.14 30.23
CA HIS A 76 -5.68 -12.19 30.20
C HIS A 76 -6.15 -10.75 30.50
N ASN A 77 -7.25 -10.33 29.87
CA ASN A 77 -7.85 -9.02 30.12
C ASN A 77 -8.32 -8.88 31.58
N GLU A 78 -8.88 -9.94 32.17
CA GLU A 78 -9.28 -9.92 33.57
C GLU A 78 -8.08 -9.86 34.52
N TRP A 79 -6.97 -10.55 34.20
CA TRP A 79 -5.73 -10.43 34.95
C TRP A 79 -5.17 -9.00 34.86
N VAL A 80 -5.05 -8.42 33.66
CA VAL A 80 -4.60 -7.02 33.48
C VAL A 80 -5.51 -6.05 34.23
N ARG A 81 -6.83 -6.29 34.23
CA ARG A 81 -7.79 -5.49 34.99
C ARG A 81 -7.47 -5.50 36.48
N LYS A 82 -7.27 -6.69 37.06
CA LYS A 82 -7.00 -6.82 38.51
C LYS A 82 -5.67 -6.19 38.91
N GLU A 83 -4.62 -6.42 38.12
CA GLU A 83 -3.26 -5.95 38.45
C GLU A 83 -3.09 -4.44 38.27
N PHE A 84 -3.62 -3.88 37.18
CA PHE A 84 -3.31 -2.50 36.78
C PHE A 84 -4.51 -1.55 36.91
N PHE A 85 -5.74 -2.06 36.88
CA PHE A 85 -6.97 -1.26 36.90
C PHE A 85 -8.02 -1.82 37.87
N PRO A 86 -7.67 -2.10 39.15
CA PRO A 86 -8.53 -2.83 40.07
C PRO A 86 -9.88 -2.15 40.34
N HIS A 87 -9.92 -0.82 40.20
CA HIS A 87 -11.11 0.01 40.36
C HIS A 87 -12.09 -0.08 39.19
N LYS A 88 -11.67 -0.59 38.02
CA LYS A 88 -12.54 -0.77 36.85
C LYS A 88 -13.20 -2.13 36.92
N GLU A 89 -14.51 -2.18 36.66
CA GLU A 89 -15.26 -3.45 36.53
C GLU A 89 -14.81 -4.24 35.29
N ARG A 90 -14.41 -3.55 34.21
CA ARG A 90 -13.90 -4.14 32.96
C ARG A 90 -12.97 -3.18 32.24
N LEU A 91 -12.03 -3.73 31.46
CA LEU A 91 -11.10 -2.92 30.64
C LEU A 91 -11.76 -2.39 29.37
N PHE A 92 -12.56 -3.23 28.71
CA PHE A 92 -13.16 -2.93 27.42
C PHE A 92 -14.68 -3.12 27.49
N PRO A 93 -15.47 -2.29 26.78
CA PRO A 93 -16.91 -2.50 26.65
C PRO A 93 -17.21 -3.87 26.04
N LYS A 94 -18.19 -4.58 26.61
CA LYS A 94 -18.69 -5.82 26.01
C LYS A 94 -19.57 -5.46 24.81
N LYS A 95 -19.23 -5.98 23.63
CA LYS A 95 -20.05 -5.78 22.44
C LYS A 95 -21.34 -6.60 22.58
N ASP A 96 -22.47 -5.97 22.29
CA ASP A 96 -23.75 -6.67 22.20
C ASP A 96 -23.75 -7.58 20.95
N MET A 97 -24.05 -8.86 21.17
CA MET A 97 -24.07 -9.89 20.14
C MET A 97 -25.44 -10.08 19.49
N SER A 98 -26.50 -9.54 20.10
CA SER A 98 -27.86 -9.64 19.57
C SER A 98 -28.06 -8.73 18.36
N THR A 99 -27.36 -7.59 18.35
CA THR A 99 -27.37 -6.58 17.28
C THR A 99 -26.17 -6.68 16.32
N TYR A 100 -25.39 -7.77 16.40
CA TYR A 100 -24.20 -7.95 15.57
C TYR A 100 -24.59 -8.22 14.11
N LYS A 101 -24.29 -7.27 13.21
CA LYS A 101 -24.49 -7.41 11.77
C LYS A 101 -23.16 -7.70 11.08
N GLU A 102 -23.06 -8.89 10.52
CA GLU A 102 -21.94 -9.31 9.68
C GLU A 102 -21.94 -8.57 8.34
N ASN A 103 -20.76 -8.27 7.79
CA ASN A 103 -20.62 -7.63 6.48
C ASN A 103 -19.39 -8.15 5.71
N TYR A 104 -18.88 -9.34 6.05
CA TYR A 104 -17.65 -9.90 5.49
C TYR A 104 -17.75 -10.27 3.99
N GLU A 105 -18.92 -10.11 3.35
CA GLU A 105 -19.17 -10.39 1.94
C GLU A 105 -19.81 -9.19 1.23
N LEU A 106 -19.34 -8.89 0.02
CA LEU A 106 -19.97 -7.95 -0.90
C LEU A 106 -20.94 -8.68 -1.83
N ARG A 107 -22.22 -8.72 -1.44
CA ARG A 107 -23.25 -9.53 -2.12
C ARG A 107 -23.88 -8.89 -3.36
N GLU A 108 -23.72 -7.59 -3.52
CA GLU A 108 -24.38 -6.81 -4.58
C GLU A 108 -23.69 -6.95 -5.95
N MET A 109 -22.43 -7.39 -5.97
CA MET A 109 -21.61 -7.45 -7.17
C MET A 109 -21.16 -8.89 -7.43
N LYS A 110 -21.25 -9.33 -8.69
CA LYS A 110 -20.79 -10.67 -9.06
C LYS A 110 -19.26 -10.75 -9.03
N PRO A 111 -18.67 -11.90 -8.62
CA PRO A 111 -17.22 -12.08 -8.56
C PRO A 111 -16.50 -11.69 -9.86
N GLU A 112 -17.08 -12.03 -11.02
CA GLU A 112 -16.45 -11.81 -12.32
C GLU A 112 -16.30 -10.32 -12.66
N TYR A 113 -17.10 -9.45 -12.06
CA TYR A 113 -16.95 -8.01 -12.26
C TYR A 113 -15.75 -7.45 -11.51
N TRP A 114 -15.47 -7.96 -10.32
CA TRP A 114 -14.26 -7.60 -9.59
C TRP A 114 -13.01 -8.07 -10.33
N ASP A 115 -13.06 -9.26 -10.93
CA ASP A 115 -11.95 -9.80 -11.71
C ASP A 115 -11.67 -8.91 -12.92
N LYS A 116 -12.69 -8.53 -13.68
CA LYS A 116 -12.55 -7.58 -14.82
C LYS A 116 -11.99 -6.22 -14.41
N ILE A 117 -12.37 -5.70 -13.24
CA ILE A 117 -11.83 -4.44 -12.73
C ILE A 117 -10.34 -4.60 -12.40
N ALA A 118 -9.97 -5.69 -11.73
CA ALA A 118 -8.58 -5.96 -11.38
C ALA A 118 -7.70 -6.18 -12.61
N GLU A 119 -8.20 -6.93 -13.61
CA GLU A 119 -7.55 -7.13 -14.91
C GLU A 119 -7.35 -5.79 -15.64
N PHE A 120 -8.38 -4.94 -15.71
CA PHE A 120 -8.25 -3.62 -16.33
C PHE A 120 -7.17 -2.76 -15.66
N ILE A 121 -7.10 -2.76 -14.33
CA ILE A 121 -6.05 -2.06 -13.59
C ILE A 121 -4.67 -2.66 -13.91
N ALA A 122 -4.57 -3.99 -14.00
CA ALA A 122 -3.33 -4.67 -14.33
C ALA A 122 -2.84 -4.31 -15.75
N ASP A 123 -3.74 -4.25 -16.72
CA ASP A 123 -3.43 -3.84 -18.08
C ASP A 123 -2.88 -2.40 -18.12
N ILE A 124 -3.48 -1.47 -17.38
CA ILE A 124 -2.97 -0.09 -17.28
C ILE A 124 -1.53 -0.07 -16.76
N ILE A 125 -1.24 -0.84 -15.70
CA ILE A 125 0.10 -0.90 -15.11
C ILE A 125 1.10 -1.52 -16.08
N LYS A 126 0.69 -2.59 -16.77
CA LYS A 126 1.50 -3.26 -17.79
C LYS A 126 1.87 -2.31 -18.92
N ILE A 127 0.87 -1.64 -19.52
CA ILE A 127 1.09 -0.66 -20.61
C ILE A 127 1.99 0.47 -20.14
N LYS A 128 1.77 1.00 -18.93
CA LYS A 128 2.63 2.03 -18.34
C LYS A 128 4.09 1.56 -18.26
N ASN A 129 4.32 0.35 -17.77
CA ASN A 129 5.67 -0.20 -17.61
C ASN A 129 6.36 -0.43 -18.97
N GLU A 130 5.64 -0.92 -19.97
CA GLU A 130 6.12 -1.07 -21.35
C GLU A 130 6.51 0.30 -21.95
N ASN A 131 5.68 1.32 -21.74
CA ASN A 131 5.99 2.69 -22.19
C ASN A 131 7.25 3.26 -21.53
N ILE A 132 7.42 3.06 -20.21
CA ILE A 132 8.62 3.50 -19.49
C ILE A 132 9.87 2.80 -20.03
N LEU A 133 9.79 1.49 -20.28
CA LEU A 133 10.91 0.73 -20.83
C LEU A 133 11.32 1.24 -22.21
N SER A 134 10.34 1.47 -23.09
CA SER A 134 10.56 2.00 -24.45
C SER A 134 11.19 3.41 -24.43
N LEU A 135 10.71 4.28 -23.54
CA LEU A 135 11.28 5.61 -23.34
C LEU A 135 12.72 5.55 -22.83
N ASN A 136 13.03 4.66 -21.89
CA ASN A 136 14.39 4.49 -21.37
C ASN A 136 15.37 4.01 -22.44
N GLN A 137 14.96 3.04 -23.27
CA GLN A 137 15.77 2.57 -24.40
C GLN A 137 16.05 3.70 -25.41
N THR A 138 15.02 4.51 -25.70
CA THR A 138 15.17 5.67 -26.59
C THR A 138 16.14 6.71 -26.02
N LEU A 139 16.07 6.97 -24.72
CA LEU A 139 17.00 7.88 -24.03
C LEU A 139 18.44 7.36 -24.05
N GLU A 140 18.63 6.06 -23.85
CA GLU A 140 19.96 5.44 -23.87
C GLU A 140 20.61 5.55 -25.26
N ILE A 141 19.87 5.27 -26.33
CA ILE A 141 20.34 5.44 -27.72
C ILE A 141 20.73 6.90 -27.97
N LYS A 142 19.86 7.85 -27.61
CA LYS A 142 20.15 9.29 -27.78
C LYS A 142 21.39 9.74 -27.01
N ASN A 143 21.61 9.21 -25.80
CA ASN A 143 22.81 9.52 -25.01
C ASN A 143 24.09 8.97 -25.67
N GLN A 144 24.04 7.79 -26.28
CA GLN A 144 25.16 7.22 -27.02
C GLN A 144 25.48 8.07 -28.27
N GLU A 145 24.46 8.47 -29.03
CA GLU A 145 24.62 9.36 -30.19
C GLU A 145 25.25 10.70 -29.79
N LEU A 146 24.77 11.32 -28.71
CA LEU A 146 25.32 12.58 -28.20
C LEU A 146 26.78 12.45 -27.77
N SER A 147 27.13 11.35 -27.10
CA SER A 147 28.51 11.04 -26.70
C SER A 147 29.43 10.92 -27.92
N ASN A 148 28.98 10.19 -28.95
CA ASN A 148 29.71 10.04 -30.21
C ASN A 148 29.93 11.40 -30.92
N GLN A 149 28.89 12.24 -31.00
CA GLN A 149 29.00 13.57 -31.57
C GLN A 149 29.96 14.47 -30.77
N THR A 150 29.92 14.40 -29.44
CA THR A 150 30.82 15.16 -28.57
C THR A 150 32.28 14.76 -28.80
N ASN A 151 32.56 13.46 -28.91
CA ASN A 151 33.90 12.96 -29.21
C ASN A 151 34.39 13.40 -30.60
N GLN A 152 33.52 13.39 -31.61
CA GLN A 152 33.85 13.89 -32.95
C GLN A 152 34.20 15.38 -32.93
N ILE A 153 33.39 16.20 -32.25
CA ILE A 153 33.66 17.64 -32.09
C ILE A 153 34.99 17.89 -31.38
N HIS A 154 35.27 17.13 -30.31
CA HIS A 154 36.52 17.22 -29.59
C HIS A 154 37.73 16.94 -30.50
N ASN A 155 37.71 15.83 -31.24
CA ASN A 155 38.77 15.45 -32.16
C ASN A 155 38.98 16.48 -33.30
N LEU A 156 37.88 17.04 -33.83
CA LEU A 156 37.93 18.10 -34.83
C LEU A 156 38.60 19.36 -34.27
N ASN A 157 38.26 19.76 -33.04
CA ASN A 157 38.86 20.91 -32.37
C ASN A 157 40.36 20.71 -32.11
N GLU A 158 40.78 19.52 -31.69
CA GLU A 158 42.21 19.19 -31.53
C GLU A 158 42.97 19.30 -32.85
N THR A 159 42.39 18.77 -33.93
CA THR A 159 42.98 18.84 -35.27
C THR A 159 43.12 20.29 -35.75
N LEU A 160 42.08 21.11 -35.57
CA LEU A 160 42.11 22.54 -35.90
C LEU A 160 43.15 23.30 -35.09
N ASN A 161 43.24 23.04 -33.78
CA ASN A 161 44.24 23.65 -32.91
C ASN A 161 45.67 23.29 -33.32
N PHE A 162 45.90 22.03 -33.70
CA PHE A 162 47.19 21.60 -34.22
C PHE A 162 47.56 22.36 -35.52
N GLN A 163 46.63 22.43 -36.48
CA GLN A 163 46.83 23.16 -37.74
C GLN A 163 47.11 24.66 -37.52
N ASN A 164 46.43 25.29 -36.56
CA ASN A 164 46.64 26.71 -36.23
C ASN A 164 48.00 26.98 -35.60
N ASN A 165 48.51 26.07 -34.75
CA ASN A 165 49.75 26.28 -34.00
C ASN A 165 51.00 25.84 -34.75
N TYR A 166 50.90 24.81 -35.61
CA TYR A 166 52.06 24.17 -36.24
C TYR A 166 52.01 24.18 -37.78
N GLY A 167 50.94 24.71 -38.38
CA GLY A 167 50.72 24.69 -39.83
C GLY A 167 50.12 23.37 -40.33
N LYS A 168 49.77 23.33 -41.62
CA LYS A 168 49.39 22.07 -42.27
C LYS A 168 50.64 21.24 -42.53
N ALA A 169 50.62 19.97 -42.14
CA ALA A 169 51.59 18.97 -42.59
C ALA A 169 51.49 18.78 -44.11
#